data_AF-A0A8B9R8F5-F1
#
_entry.id   AF-A0A8B9R8F5-F1
#
_cell.length_a   1.000
_cell.length_b   1.000
_cell.length_c   1.000
_cell.angle_alpha   90.00
_cell.angle_beta   90.00
_cell.angle_gamma   90.00
#
_symmetry.space_group_name_H-M   'P 1'
#
loop_
_entity.id
_entity.type
_entity.pdbx_description
1 polymer ?
#
loop_
_entity_poly.entity_id
_entity_poly.type
_entity_poly.pdbx_seq_one_letter_code
_entity_poly.pdbx_strand_id
1 'polypeptide(L)'
;MVHRDEILKPIWHAFAALDLDRTGKVSKSQLKVLSQNLYTVLRIPHKTSELEEHFKDDDEGPVSTQGYMPYLNMFILDKIQGNFDIMELNRMCWTLCSRKKSNFNMLITDTDAFKIWCIFNFLSEDHYPLIIVIEEIEYFMRKLVDAVGSDWNEGRFVDYKAKLSAKNHCLIVWQLIELVGNGYFTKGMERQTLSMGINEVYQELILNILKQVKNNQIHTLSDYHLNTFKYTPPP
;
A
#
# COMPACT_ATOMS: atom_id res chain seq x y z
N MET A 1 -13.14 -7.33 7.42
CA MET A 1 -13.14 -6.98 5.99
C MET A 1 -11.97 -6.03 5.78
N VAL A 2 -11.17 -6.18 4.73
CA VAL A 2 -10.12 -5.19 4.40
C VAL A 2 -10.81 -3.85 4.15
N HIS A 3 -10.37 -2.77 4.78
CA HIS A 3 -10.99 -1.45 4.59
C HIS A 3 -10.76 -0.94 3.16
N ARG A 4 -11.73 -0.21 2.60
CA ARG A 4 -11.64 0.32 1.23
C ARG A 4 -10.39 1.17 1.03
N ASP A 5 -9.97 1.91 2.06
CA ASP A 5 -8.80 2.78 2.00
C ASP A 5 -7.48 1.97 1.89
N GLU A 6 -7.40 0.80 2.52
CA GLU A 6 -6.25 -0.11 2.39
C GLU A 6 -6.08 -0.64 0.96
N ILE A 7 -7.18 -0.73 0.19
CA ILE A 7 -7.18 -1.13 -1.23
C ILE A 7 -6.84 0.09 -2.10
N LEU A 8 -7.34 1.28 -1.75
CA LEU A 8 -7.17 2.47 -2.56
C LEU A 8 -5.72 3.00 -2.53
N LYS A 9 -5.04 2.92 -1.38
CA LYS A 9 -3.63 3.35 -1.23
C LYS A 9 -2.67 2.73 -2.26
N PRO A 10 -2.57 1.39 -2.39
CA PRO A 10 -1.69 0.78 -3.38
C PRO A 10 -2.12 1.10 -4.82
N ILE A 11 -3.42 1.19 -5.11
CA ILE A 11 -3.94 1.57 -6.43
C ILE A 11 -3.55 3.01 -6.80
N TRP A 12 -3.63 3.93 -5.84
CA TRP A 12 -3.22 5.32 -6.04
C TRP A 12 -1.75 5.42 -6.45
N HIS A 13 -0.86 4.65 -5.82
CA HIS A 13 0.55 4.60 -6.22
C HIS A 13 0.73 4.12 -7.66
N ALA A 14 -0.01 3.08 -8.07
CA ALA A 14 0.04 2.58 -9.44
C ALA A 14 -0.46 3.65 -10.44
N PHE A 15 -1.58 4.33 -10.13
CA PHE A 15 -2.12 5.40 -10.96
C PHE A 15 -1.16 6.59 -11.07
N ALA A 16 -0.63 7.08 -9.94
CA ALA A 16 0.34 8.17 -9.92
C ALA A 16 1.64 7.83 -10.68
N ALA A 17 1.99 6.53 -10.74
CA ALA A 17 3.09 6.06 -11.57
C ALA A 17 2.75 6.01 -13.06
N LEU A 18 1.49 6.03 -13.48
CA LEU A 18 1.11 6.11 -14.89
C LEU A 18 1.06 7.56 -15.40
N ASP A 19 0.76 8.53 -14.54
CA ASP A 19 0.81 9.97 -14.84
C ASP A 19 2.25 10.48 -14.94
N LEU A 20 2.88 10.18 -16.08
CA LEU A 20 4.28 10.52 -16.39
C LEU A 20 4.57 12.02 -16.26
N ASP A 21 3.63 12.84 -16.73
CA ASP A 21 3.79 14.29 -16.82
C ASP A 21 3.30 15.02 -15.55
N ARG A 22 2.79 14.28 -14.55
CA ARG A 22 2.19 14.82 -13.32
C ARG A 22 1.09 15.84 -13.59
N THR A 23 0.32 15.60 -14.65
CA THR A 23 -0.77 16.48 -15.10
C THR A 23 -2.10 16.12 -14.45
N GLY A 24 -2.12 15.05 -13.66
CA GLY A 24 -3.33 14.40 -13.16
C GLY A 24 -4.07 13.64 -14.26
N LYS A 25 -3.45 13.36 -15.41
CA LYS A 25 -4.07 12.70 -16.57
C LYS A 25 -3.27 11.47 -17.01
N VAL A 26 -3.96 10.40 -17.37
CA VAL A 26 -3.38 9.11 -17.79
C VAL A 26 -4.06 8.65 -19.08
N SER A 27 -3.34 7.98 -19.99
CA SER A 27 -3.97 7.50 -21.22
C SER A 27 -5.04 6.43 -20.94
N LYS A 28 -6.10 6.40 -21.75
CA LYS A 28 -7.15 5.36 -21.68
C LYS A 28 -6.57 3.96 -21.76
N SER A 29 -5.56 3.74 -22.62
CA SER A 29 -4.90 2.45 -22.78
C SER A 29 -4.18 1.99 -21.51
N GLN A 30 -3.49 2.89 -20.80
CA GLN A 30 -2.85 2.57 -19.52
C GLN A 30 -3.87 2.28 -18.42
N LEU A 31 -4.97 3.04 -18.36
CA LEU A 31 -6.05 2.80 -17.40
C LEU A 31 -6.81 1.51 -17.68
N LYS A 32 -6.98 1.14 -18.95
CA LYS A 32 -7.55 -0.16 -19.35
C LYS A 32 -6.69 -1.31 -18.84
N VAL A 33 -5.36 -1.24 -19.03
CA VAL A 33 -4.41 -2.25 -18.53
C VAL A 33 -4.43 -2.32 -17.01
N LEU A 34 -4.39 -1.19 -16.31
CA LEU A 34 -4.49 -1.16 -14.84
C LEU A 34 -5.81 -1.77 -14.37
N SER A 35 -6.93 -1.41 -14.98
CA SER A 35 -8.25 -1.91 -14.61
C SER A 35 -8.35 -3.42 -14.83
N GLN A 36 -7.83 -3.95 -15.94
CA GLN A 36 -7.76 -5.40 -16.20
C GLN A 36 -6.95 -6.14 -15.13
N ASN A 37 -5.81 -5.59 -14.72
CA ASN A 37 -4.99 -6.15 -13.65
C ASN A 37 -5.73 -6.13 -12.31
N LEU A 38 -6.48 -5.05 -12.02
CA LEU A 38 -7.29 -4.93 -10.81
C LEU A 38 -8.43 -5.96 -10.77
N TYR A 39 -9.17 -6.13 -11.87
CA TYR A 39 -10.18 -7.19 -11.96
C TYR A 39 -9.62 -8.57 -11.64
N THR A 40 -8.41 -8.85 -12.16
CA THR A 40 -7.75 -10.14 -12.00
C THR A 40 -7.30 -10.36 -10.55
N VAL A 41 -6.56 -9.42 -9.97
CA VAL A 41 -5.97 -9.56 -8.63
C VAL A 41 -7.03 -9.47 -7.52
N LEU A 42 -8.10 -8.70 -7.74
CA LEU A 42 -9.23 -8.60 -6.81
C LEU A 42 -10.27 -9.71 -7.03
N ARG A 43 -10.05 -10.60 -8.00
CA ARG A 43 -10.92 -11.74 -8.34
C ARG A 43 -12.36 -11.30 -8.62
N ILE A 44 -12.51 -10.17 -9.30
CA ILE A 44 -13.82 -9.62 -9.67
C ILE A 44 -14.24 -10.30 -10.98
N PRO A 45 -15.39 -11.02 -11.00
CA PRO A 45 -15.95 -11.55 -12.23
C PRO A 45 -16.30 -10.38 -13.17
N HIS A 46 -15.77 -10.41 -14.38
CA HIS A 46 -15.99 -9.36 -15.37
C HIS A 46 -16.10 -9.96 -16.77
N LYS A 47 -16.85 -9.29 -17.64
CA LYS A 47 -16.82 -9.57 -19.08
C LYS A 47 -15.85 -8.60 -19.73
N THR A 48 -14.91 -9.11 -20.54
CA THR A 48 -13.94 -8.27 -21.27
C THR A 48 -14.62 -7.18 -22.10
N SER A 49 -15.82 -7.46 -22.63
CA SER A 49 -16.64 -6.52 -23.39
C SER A 49 -17.07 -5.28 -22.59
N GLU A 50 -17.34 -5.41 -21.29
CA GLU A 50 -17.77 -4.26 -20.45
C GLU A 50 -16.61 -3.29 -20.24
N LEU A 51 -15.40 -3.81 -19.99
CA LEU A 51 -14.19 -3.00 -19.90
C LEU A 51 -13.88 -2.30 -21.24
N GLU A 52 -14.06 -3.00 -22.35
CA GLU A 52 -13.87 -2.43 -23.69
C GLU A 52 -14.84 -1.28 -23.99
N GLU A 53 -16.10 -1.39 -23.58
CA GLU A 53 -17.09 -0.32 -23.73
C GLU A 53 -16.73 0.94 -22.95
N HIS A 54 -16.22 0.79 -21.72
CA HIS A 54 -15.83 1.93 -20.88
C HIS A 54 -14.60 2.68 -21.37
N PHE A 55 -13.74 2.01 -22.14
CA PHE A 55 -12.53 2.57 -22.71
C PHE A 55 -12.57 2.60 -24.25
N LYS A 56 -13.77 2.68 -24.85
CA LYS A 56 -13.90 2.82 -26.31
C LYS A 56 -13.07 4.00 -26.82
N ASP A 57 -12.41 3.73 -27.95
CA ASP A 57 -11.52 4.64 -28.66
C ASP A 57 -12.32 5.76 -29.32
N ASP A 58 -12.81 6.65 -28.49
CA ASP A 58 -13.10 8.01 -28.87
C ASP A 58 -11.77 8.72 -28.57
N ASP A 59 -11.09 9.24 -29.59
CA ASP A 59 -9.75 9.89 -29.59
C ASP A 59 -9.62 11.14 -28.67
N GLU A 60 -10.38 11.20 -27.58
CA GLU A 60 -10.53 12.27 -26.61
C GLU A 60 -9.31 12.47 -25.67
N GLY A 61 -8.18 11.83 -25.96
CA GLY A 61 -6.95 12.03 -25.20
C GLY A 61 -6.97 11.43 -23.77
N PRO A 62 -6.11 11.92 -22.86
CA PRO A 62 -5.89 11.29 -21.57
C PRO A 62 -7.01 11.61 -20.56
N VAL A 63 -7.38 10.62 -19.76
CA VAL A 63 -8.43 10.68 -18.74
C VAL A 63 -7.87 11.31 -17.46
N SER A 64 -8.59 12.25 -16.86
CA SER A 64 -8.21 12.87 -15.60
C SER A 64 -8.40 11.93 -14.41
N THR A 65 -7.67 12.20 -13.32
CA THR A 65 -7.80 11.49 -12.05
C THR A 65 -9.24 11.52 -11.54
N GLN A 66 -9.91 12.67 -11.67
CA GLN A 66 -11.33 12.82 -11.30
C GLN A 66 -12.27 12.00 -12.21
N GLY A 67 -11.91 11.72 -13.45
CA GLY A 67 -12.68 10.86 -14.35
C GLY A 67 -12.51 9.37 -14.05
N TYR A 68 -11.31 8.95 -13.62
CA TYR A 68 -11.05 7.54 -13.29
C TYR A 68 -11.62 7.12 -11.92
N MET A 69 -11.68 8.02 -10.94
CA MET A 69 -12.16 7.69 -9.59
C MET A 69 -13.62 7.20 -9.54
N PRO A 70 -14.60 7.80 -10.25
CA PRO A 70 -15.96 7.26 -10.34
C PRO A 70 -15.98 5.86 -10.93
N TYR A 71 -15.19 5.61 -11.98
CA TYR A 71 -15.06 4.28 -12.59
C TYR A 71 -14.50 3.27 -11.59
N LEU A 72 -13.37 3.60 -10.94
CA LEU A 72 -12.72 2.75 -9.95
C LEU A 72 -13.68 2.38 -8.81
N ASN A 73 -14.44 3.35 -8.30
CA ASN A 73 -15.42 3.10 -7.26
C ASN A 73 -16.53 2.13 -7.74
N MET A 74 -17.21 2.48 -8.83
CA MET A 74 -18.44 1.80 -9.24
C MET A 74 -18.20 0.40 -9.86
N PHE A 75 -17.10 0.23 -10.58
CA PHE A 75 -16.85 -0.98 -11.36
C PHE A 75 -15.81 -1.91 -10.75
N ILE A 76 -14.97 -1.40 -9.85
CA ILE A 76 -13.93 -2.21 -9.20
C ILE A 76 -14.23 -2.31 -7.71
N LEU A 77 -14.19 -1.22 -6.95
CA LEU A 77 -14.28 -1.26 -5.49
C LEU A 77 -15.66 -1.72 -4.98
N ASP A 78 -16.76 -1.38 -5.67
CA ASP A 78 -18.11 -1.86 -5.33
C ASP A 78 -18.37 -3.32 -5.76
N LYS A 79 -17.51 -3.88 -6.61
CA LYS A 79 -17.67 -5.23 -7.17
C LYS A 79 -16.83 -6.29 -6.46
N ILE A 80 -16.09 -5.91 -5.42
CA ILE A 80 -15.30 -6.84 -4.61
C ILE A 80 -16.25 -7.70 -3.78
N GLN A 81 -16.42 -8.96 -4.18
CA GLN A 81 -17.34 -9.92 -3.55
C GLN A 81 -16.63 -11.13 -2.92
N GLY A 82 -15.33 -11.32 -3.19
CA GLY A 82 -14.58 -12.52 -2.80
C GLY A 82 -13.39 -12.23 -1.88
N ASN A 83 -12.77 -13.32 -1.41
CA ASN A 83 -11.50 -13.26 -0.69
C ASN A 83 -10.35 -13.10 -1.70
N PHE A 84 -9.80 -11.89 -1.79
CA PHE A 84 -8.59 -11.59 -2.56
C PHE A 84 -7.39 -11.48 -1.62
N ASP A 85 -6.19 -11.68 -2.15
CA ASP A 85 -4.96 -11.48 -1.36
C ASP A 85 -4.48 -10.03 -1.53
N ILE A 86 -4.62 -9.23 -0.48
CA ILE A 86 -4.10 -7.86 -0.45
C ILE A 86 -2.60 -7.79 -0.75
N MET A 87 -1.84 -8.86 -0.44
CA MET A 87 -0.41 -8.90 -0.77
C MET A 87 -0.16 -9.08 -2.26
N GLU A 88 -1.06 -9.72 -2.98
CA GLU A 88 -1.00 -9.84 -4.44
C GLU A 88 -1.31 -8.49 -5.09
N LEU A 89 -2.31 -7.76 -4.58
CA LEU A 89 -2.60 -6.38 -4.99
C LEU A 89 -1.39 -5.48 -4.77
N ASN A 90 -0.83 -5.51 -3.56
CA ASN A 90 0.35 -4.72 -3.19
C ASN A 90 1.54 -5.00 -4.12
N ARG A 91 1.83 -6.28 -4.44
CA ARG A 91 2.90 -6.64 -5.37
C ARG A 91 2.65 -6.14 -6.80
N MET A 92 1.41 -6.25 -7.29
CA MET A 92 1.04 -5.75 -8.61
C MET A 92 1.25 -4.23 -8.69
N CYS A 93 0.75 -3.48 -7.70
CA CYS A 93 0.92 -2.03 -7.62
C CYS A 93 2.39 -1.61 -7.47
N TRP A 94 3.17 -2.30 -6.62
CA TRP A 94 4.61 -2.07 -6.47
C TRP A 94 5.34 -2.20 -7.81
N THR A 95 5.05 -3.26 -8.56
CA THR A 95 5.69 -3.52 -9.87
C THR A 95 5.43 -2.40 -10.88
N LEU A 96 4.29 -1.72 -10.78
CA LEU A 96 3.98 -0.56 -11.64
C LEU A 96 4.73 0.70 -11.20
N CYS A 97 4.87 0.95 -9.89
CA CYS A 97 5.46 2.19 -9.39
C CYS A 97 6.98 2.16 -9.14
N SER A 98 7.57 1.00 -8.86
CA SER A 98 8.99 0.89 -8.50
C SER A 98 9.94 1.02 -9.71
N ARG A 99 9.50 0.63 -10.91
CA ARG A 99 10.30 0.61 -12.16
C ARG A 99 10.92 1.96 -12.53
N LYS A 100 10.36 3.07 -12.06
CA LYS A 100 10.85 4.43 -12.34
C LYS A 100 11.89 4.94 -11.34
N LYS A 101 12.19 4.17 -10.29
CA LYS A 101 12.96 4.64 -9.13
C LYS A 101 14.13 3.75 -8.74
N SER A 102 14.44 2.69 -9.50
CA SER A 102 15.44 1.65 -9.18
C SER A 102 16.92 2.08 -9.15
N ASN A 103 17.25 3.36 -9.02
CA ASN A 103 18.65 3.86 -8.98
C ASN A 103 19.12 4.13 -7.54
N PHE A 104 19.06 3.13 -6.67
CA PHE A 104 19.41 3.31 -5.27
C PHE A 104 20.68 2.53 -4.93
N ASN A 105 21.82 3.24 -4.82
CA ASN A 105 23.02 2.77 -4.10
C ASN A 105 22.76 2.72 -2.59
N MET A 106 21.73 1.99 -2.16
CA MET A 106 21.27 1.92 -0.78
C MET A 106 21.73 0.63 -0.10
N LEU A 107 21.57 0.60 1.23
CA LEU A 107 21.81 -0.58 2.06
C LEU A 107 20.68 -1.63 1.96
N ILE A 108 19.60 -1.32 1.26
CA ILE A 108 18.38 -2.14 1.17
C ILE A 108 18.16 -2.68 -0.24
N THR A 109 17.53 -3.85 -0.34
CA THR A 109 17.16 -4.49 -1.61
C THR A 109 15.79 -3.99 -2.11
N ASP A 110 15.41 -4.35 -3.34
CA ASP A 110 14.04 -4.09 -3.84
C ASP A 110 12.97 -4.77 -2.97
N THR A 111 13.27 -5.96 -2.45
CA THR A 111 12.38 -6.68 -1.52
C THR A 111 12.21 -5.94 -0.21
N ASP A 112 13.27 -5.33 0.32
CA ASP A 112 13.19 -4.50 1.53
C ASP A 112 12.41 -3.20 1.25
N ALA A 113 12.65 -2.57 0.11
CA ALA A 113 11.93 -1.38 -0.32
C ALA A 113 10.41 -1.66 -0.45
N PHE A 114 10.03 -2.81 -1.00
CA PHE A 114 8.64 -3.26 -1.04
C PHE A 114 8.01 -3.41 0.36
N LYS A 115 8.75 -3.97 1.33
CA LYS A 115 8.27 -4.10 2.72
C LYS A 115 8.07 -2.74 3.37
N ILE A 116 9.03 -1.81 3.20
CA ILE A 116 8.91 -0.43 3.68
C ILE A 116 7.73 0.27 3.01
N TRP A 117 7.51 0.06 1.72
CA TRP A 117 6.36 0.59 1.00
C TRP A 117 5.02 0.08 1.57
N CYS A 118 4.94 -1.20 1.95
CA CYS A 118 3.76 -1.74 2.62
C CYS A 118 3.54 -1.11 4.01
N ILE A 119 4.62 -0.92 4.79
CA ILE A 119 4.57 -0.24 6.09
C ILE A 119 4.12 1.21 5.92
N PHE A 120 4.63 1.92 4.91
CA PHE A 120 4.17 3.25 4.56
C PHE A 120 2.68 3.29 4.26
N ASN A 121 2.16 2.37 3.43
CA ASN A 121 0.73 2.33 3.14
C ASN A 121 -0.11 2.09 4.40
N PHE A 122 0.40 1.28 5.33
CA PHE A 122 -0.28 0.99 6.59
C PHE A 122 -0.31 2.21 7.53
N LEU A 123 0.80 2.95 7.64
CA LEU A 123 0.96 4.09 8.56
C LEU A 123 0.61 5.46 7.94
N SER A 124 0.36 5.51 6.63
CA SER A 124 0.04 6.78 5.95
C SER A 124 -1.37 7.24 6.24
N GLU A 125 -1.57 8.55 6.22
CA GLU A 125 -2.87 9.18 6.35
C GLU A 125 -3.80 8.82 5.18
N ASP A 126 -5.11 8.84 5.41
CA ASP A 126 -6.13 8.57 4.38
C ASP A 126 -6.42 9.82 3.52
N HIS A 127 -5.37 10.49 3.07
CA HIS A 127 -5.48 11.65 2.17
C HIS A 127 -4.45 11.57 1.04
N TYR A 128 -4.80 12.16 -0.11
CA TYR A 128 -3.98 12.09 -1.33
C TYR A 128 -3.39 13.46 -1.69
N PRO A 129 -2.09 13.56 -2.02
CA PRO A 129 -1.11 12.46 -2.09
C PRO A 129 -0.81 11.85 -0.72
N LEU A 130 -0.51 10.55 -0.70
CA LEU A 130 -0.22 9.84 0.54
C LEU A 130 1.06 10.37 1.17
N ILE A 131 0.97 10.63 2.46
CA ILE A 131 2.10 11.03 3.30
C ILE A 131 2.12 10.19 4.58
N ILE A 132 3.29 10.11 5.18
CA ILE A 132 3.47 9.65 6.56
C ILE A 132 3.92 10.85 7.41
N VAL A 133 3.26 11.05 8.54
CA VAL A 133 3.55 12.16 9.48
C VAL A 133 4.72 11.81 10.40
N ILE A 134 5.31 12.81 11.05
CA ILE A 134 6.53 12.64 11.84
C ILE A 134 6.36 11.65 13.00
N GLU A 135 5.18 11.57 13.60
CA GLU A 135 4.84 10.63 14.68
C GLU A 135 4.90 9.19 14.18
N GLU A 136 4.33 8.91 13.01
CA GLU A 136 4.34 7.59 12.37
C GLU A 136 5.73 7.21 11.86
N ILE A 137 6.51 8.19 11.40
CA ILE A 137 7.94 8.00 11.08
C ILE A 137 8.71 7.60 12.34
N GLU A 138 8.49 8.30 13.46
CA GLU A 138 9.15 7.99 14.74
C GLU A 138 8.83 6.56 15.19
N TYR A 139 7.54 6.21 15.18
CA TYR A 139 7.05 4.90 15.55
C TYR A 139 7.74 3.79 14.72
N PHE A 140 7.73 3.94 13.40
CA PHE A 140 8.38 2.99 12.51
C PHE A 140 9.90 2.91 12.75
N MET A 141 10.58 4.05 12.85
CA MET A 141 12.03 4.09 13.01
C MET A 141 12.47 3.53 14.37
N ARG A 142 11.71 3.75 15.46
CA ARG A 142 11.97 3.14 16.77
C ARG A 142 11.88 1.62 16.69
N LYS A 143 10.80 1.09 16.12
CA LYS A 143 10.64 -0.35 15.89
C LYS A 143 11.79 -0.95 15.07
N LEU A 144 12.21 -0.26 14.03
CA LEU A 144 13.32 -0.72 13.19
C LEU A 144 14.65 -0.69 13.94
N VAL A 145 14.92 0.36 14.71
CA VAL A 145 16.15 0.49 15.54
C VAL A 145 16.20 -0.62 16.59
N ASP A 146 15.09 -0.89 17.27
CA ASP A 146 14.97 -1.98 18.24
C ASP A 146 15.19 -3.34 17.56
N ALA A 147 14.57 -3.58 16.40
CA ALA A 147 14.68 -4.85 15.66
C ALA A 147 16.11 -5.12 15.13
N VAL A 148 16.92 -4.09 14.89
CA VAL A 148 18.34 -4.25 14.54
C VAL A 148 19.26 -4.31 15.76
N GLY A 149 18.70 -4.26 16.98
CA GLY A 149 19.44 -4.35 18.23
C GLY A 149 20.30 -3.12 18.54
N SER A 150 19.84 -1.93 18.13
CA SER A 150 20.53 -0.66 18.36
C SER A 150 19.75 0.24 19.31
N ASP A 151 20.44 1.16 19.97
CA ASP A 151 19.80 2.11 20.88
C ASP A 151 19.22 3.30 20.11
N TRP A 152 18.00 3.67 20.46
CA TRP A 152 17.36 4.86 19.91
C TRP A 152 18.12 6.14 20.28
N ASN A 153 18.47 6.93 19.26
CA ASN A 153 19.14 8.21 19.45
C ASN A 153 18.13 9.37 19.36
N GLU A 154 17.62 9.78 20.53
CA GLU A 154 16.65 10.87 20.65
C GLU A 154 17.17 12.18 20.05
N GLY A 155 18.43 12.55 20.32
CA GLY A 155 19.03 13.78 19.80
C GLY A 155 19.07 13.82 18.27
N ARG A 156 19.40 12.70 17.62
CA ARG A 156 19.38 12.57 16.17
C ARG A 156 17.97 12.72 15.61
N PHE A 157 16.96 12.21 16.32
CA PHE A 157 15.57 12.36 15.89
C PHE A 157 15.07 13.80 16.04
N VAL A 158 15.43 14.49 17.13
CA VAL A 158 15.15 15.93 17.31
C VAL A 158 15.75 16.75 16.16
N ASP A 159 17.01 16.48 15.80
CA ASP A 159 17.68 17.14 14.67
C ASP A 159 16.97 16.83 13.34
N TYR A 160 16.51 15.60 13.16
CA TYR A 160 15.78 15.19 11.96
C TYR A 160 14.41 15.88 11.87
N LYS A 161 13.65 15.91 12.97
CA LYS A 161 12.36 16.60 13.08
C LYS A 161 12.50 18.08 12.75
N ALA A 162 13.53 18.73 13.29
CA ALA A 162 13.84 20.12 12.95
C ALA A 162 14.09 20.31 11.45
N LYS A 163 14.83 19.41 10.79
CA LYS A 163 15.03 19.44 9.33
C LYS A 163 13.75 19.18 8.54
N LEU A 164 12.87 18.32 9.05
CA LEU A 164 11.62 17.96 8.38
C LEU A 164 10.54 19.05 8.52
N SER A 165 10.71 20.00 9.44
CA SER A 165 9.78 21.14 9.59
C SER A 165 9.60 21.93 8.28
N ALA A 166 10.65 22.06 7.48
CA ALA A 166 10.62 22.69 6.15
C ALA A 166 9.77 21.92 5.11
N LYS A 167 9.38 20.67 5.43
CA LYS A 167 8.53 19.79 4.61
C LYS A 167 7.21 19.46 5.32
N ASN A 168 6.69 20.37 6.14
CA ASN A 168 5.44 20.19 6.89
C ASN A 168 5.44 18.94 7.78
N HIS A 169 6.61 18.50 8.27
CA HIS A 169 6.74 17.33 9.14
C HIS A 169 6.24 16.01 8.51
N CYS A 170 6.26 15.88 7.18
CA CYS A 170 5.79 14.68 6.50
C CYS A 170 6.75 14.19 5.40
N LEU A 171 6.62 12.91 5.06
CA LEU A 171 7.34 12.29 3.95
C LEU A 171 6.38 11.60 2.98
N ILE A 172 6.76 11.59 1.70
CA ILE A 172 6.21 10.63 0.74
C ILE A 172 7.01 9.31 0.80
N VAL A 173 6.42 8.23 0.28
CA VAL A 173 7.01 6.88 0.37
C VAL A 173 8.46 6.77 -0.07
N TRP A 174 8.85 7.46 -1.15
CA TRP A 174 10.21 7.41 -1.67
C TRP A 174 11.22 8.04 -0.71
N GLN A 175 10.84 9.10 -0.02
CA GLN A 175 11.71 9.75 0.96
C GLN A 175 11.85 8.89 2.23
N LEU A 176 10.81 8.13 2.60
CA LEU A 176 10.91 7.15 3.68
C LEU A 176 11.84 5.99 3.30
N ILE A 177 11.69 5.45 2.09
CA ILE A 177 12.60 4.42 1.55
C ILE A 177 14.05 4.93 1.53
N GLU A 178 14.27 6.18 1.11
CA GLU A 178 15.60 6.82 1.14
C GLU A 178 16.14 6.98 2.57
N LEU A 179 15.29 7.38 3.52
CA LEU A 179 15.68 7.54 4.93
C LEU A 179 16.22 6.23 5.51
N VAL A 180 15.50 5.13 5.27
CA VAL A 180 15.90 3.79 5.73
C VAL A 180 17.09 3.26 4.93
N GLY A 181 17.05 3.39 3.61
CA GLY A 181 18.06 2.87 2.69
C GLY A 181 19.44 3.52 2.85
N ASN A 182 19.48 4.78 3.28
CA ASN A 182 20.71 5.50 3.62
C ASN A 182 21.21 5.20 5.06
N GLY A 183 20.46 4.43 5.84
CA GLY A 183 20.83 4.05 7.20
C GLY A 183 20.92 5.22 8.17
N TYR A 184 20.06 6.25 8.02
CA TYR A 184 20.18 7.48 8.83
C TYR A 184 20.09 7.20 10.35
N PHE A 185 19.17 6.33 10.76
CA PHE A 185 19.03 5.90 12.15
C PHE A 185 19.77 4.59 12.47
N THR A 186 20.11 3.79 11.46
CA THR A 186 20.78 2.48 11.58
C THR A 186 22.25 2.53 11.14
N LYS A 187 22.91 3.68 11.31
CA LYS A 187 24.28 3.91 10.84
C LYS A 187 25.24 2.88 11.47
N GLY A 188 26.05 2.24 10.61
CA GLY A 188 27.02 1.22 11.03
C GLY A 188 26.47 -0.21 10.97
N MET A 189 25.17 -0.38 10.68
CA MET A 189 24.60 -1.70 10.44
C MET A 189 24.97 -2.21 9.04
N GLU A 190 25.28 -3.50 8.96
CA GLU A 190 25.43 -4.18 7.68
C GLU A 190 24.08 -4.42 7.00
N ARG A 191 24.12 -4.63 5.69
CA ARG A 191 22.91 -4.81 4.86
C ARG A 191 22.02 -5.96 5.35
N GLN A 192 22.64 -7.06 5.79
CA GLN A 192 21.91 -8.24 6.24
C GLN A 192 21.12 -7.96 7.52
N THR A 193 21.77 -7.39 8.54
CA THR A 193 21.09 -6.99 9.80
C THR A 193 19.95 -6.03 9.53
N LEU A 194 20.16 -5.03 8.66
CA LEU A 194 19.10 -4.08 8.29
C LEU A 194 17.92 -4.77 7.59
N SER A 195 18.18 -5.66 6.63
CA SER A 195 17.13 -6.43 5.95
C SER A 195 16.36 -7.34 6.91
N MET A 196 17.03 -7.96 7.88
CA MET A 196 16.40 -8.75 8.94
C MET A 196 15.49 -7.89 9.82
N GLY A 197 15.96 -6.74 10.28
CA GLY A 197 15.15 -5.80 11.06
C GLY A 197 13.93 -5.29 10.29
N ILE A 198 14.09 -4.93 9.01
CA ILE A 198 12.97 -4.55 8.14
C ILE A 198 11.97 -5.69 8.01
N ASN A 199 12.46 -6.93 7.84
CA ASN A 199 11.61 -8.10 7.76
C ASN A 199 10.81 -8.31 9.05
N GLU A 200 11.44 -8.19 10.22
CA GLU A 200 10.78 -8.35 11.52
C GLU A 200 9.65 -7.34 11.71
N VAL A 201 9.93 -6.04 11.52
CA VAL A 201 8.92 -4.99 11.63
C VAL A 201 7.80 -5.17 10.61
N TYR A 202 8.12 -5.61 9.39
CA TYR A 202 7.11 -5.94 8.37
C TYR A 202 6.22 -7.13 8.77
N GLN A 203 6.80 -8.17 9.39
CA GLN A 203 6.01 -9.29 9.91
C GLN A 203 5.07 -8.81 11.01
N GLU A 204 5.56 -7.99 11.93
CA GLU A 204 4.80 -7.45 13.04
C GLU A 204 3.65 -6.55 12.58
N LEU A 205 3.95 -5.50 11.81
CA LEU A 205 3.00 -4.47 11.45
C LEU A 205 2.06 -4.88 10.32
N ILE A 206 2.49 -5.76 9.41
CA ILE A 206 1.70 -6.10 8.22
C ILE A 206 1.18 -7.52 8.32
N LEU A 207 2.06 -8.52 8.31
CA LEU A 207 1.60 -9.91 8.14
C LEU A 207 0.82 -10.43 9.34
N ASN A 208 1.20 -10.07 10.57
CA ASN A 208 0.50 -10.51 11.77
C ASN A 208 -0.88 -9.86 11.89
N ILE A 209 -1.00 -8.57 11.55
CA ILE A 209 -2.30 -7.88 11.50
C ILE A 209 -3.21 -8.52 10.44
N LEU A 210 -2.69 -8.78 9.23
CA LEU A 210 -3.45 -9.45 8.17
C LEU A 210 -3.92 -10.85 8.57
N LYS A 211 -3.08 -11.62 9.29
CA LYS A 211 -3.46 -12.93 9.81
C LYS A 211 -4.57 -12.83 10.87
N GLN A 212 -4.47 -11.89 11.81
CA GLN A 212 -5.49 -11.66 12.83
C GLN A 212 -6.83 -11.25 12.21
N VAL A 213 -6.81 -10.34 11.23
CA VAL A 213 -8.02 -9.91 10.50
C VAL A 213 -8.68 -11.07 9.76
N LYS A 214 -7.89 -11.99 9.16
CA LYS A 214 -8.41 -13.22 8.53
C LYS A 214 -9.01 -14.18 9.56
N ASN A 215 -8.32 -14.41 10.68
CA ASN A 215 -8.79 -15.32 11.74
C ASN A 215 -10.09 -14.81 12.39
N ASN A 216 -10.18 -13.52 12.68
CA ASN A 216 -11.39 -12.93 13.25
C ASN A 216 -12.61 -13.06 12.33
N GLN A 217 -12.42 -12.98 11.01
CA GLN A 217 -13.51 -13.19 10.03
C GLN A 217 -14.03 -14.64 10.03
N ILE A 218 -13.13 -15.63 10.17
CA ILE A 218 -13.51 -17.05 10.25
C ILE A 218 -14.35 -17.31 11.52
N HIS A 219 -13.95 -16.74 12.66
CA HIS A 219 -14.69 -16.90 13.92
C HIS A 219 -16.10 -16.29 13.86
N THR A 220 -16.26 -15.10 13.28
CA THR A 220 -17.61 -14.55 13.04
C THR A 220 -18.47 -15.44 12.15
N LEU A 221 -17.92 -16.00 11.06
CA LEU A 221 -18.69 -16.87 10.16
C LEU A 221 -19.06 -18.22 10.81
N SER A 222 -18.22 -18.78 11.69
CA SER A 222 -18.56 -19.99 12.45
C SER A 222 -19.68 -19.74 13.46
N ASP A 223 -19.72 -18.57 14.09
CA ASP A 223 -20.78 -18.22 15.05
C ASP A 223 -22.14 -17.96 14.38
N TYR A 224 -22.15 -17.41 13.16
CA TYR A 224 -23.37 -17.28 12.35
C TYR A 224 -23.93 -18.63 11.88
N HIS A 225 -23.06 -19.61 11.56
CA HIS A 225 -23.50 -20.95 11.20
C HIS A 225 -23.98 -21.79 12.40
N LEU A 226 -23.46 -21.55 13.60
CA LEU A 226 -23.95 -22.22 14.82
C LEU A 226 -25.29 -21.64 15.33
N ASN A 227 -25.57 -20.36 15.09
CA ASN A 227 -26.83 -19.71 15.50
C ASN A 227 -28.00 -19.90 14.52
N THR A 228 -27.75 -20.34 13.28
CA THR A 228 -28.81 -20.60 12.29
C THR A 228 -29.46 -21.99 12.40
N PHE A 229 -28.90 -22.91 13.20
CA PHE A 229 -29.46 -24.25 13.44
C PHE A 229 -30.32 -24.38 14.72
N LYS A 230 -30.64 -23.27 15.42
CA LYS A 230 -31.41 -23.30 16.67
C LYS A 230 -32.86 -22.79 16.59
N TYR A 231 -33.38 -22.50 15.40
CA TYR A 231 -34.80 -22.18 15.22
C TYR A 231 -35.54 -23.37 14.58
N THR A 232 -35.90 -24.36 15.39
CA THR A 232 -37.05 -25.23 15.07
C THR A 232 -38.32 -24.53 15.52
N PRO A 233 -39.30 -24.27 14.64
CA PRO A 233 -40.56 -23.66 15.04
C PRO A 233 -41.33 -24.60 15.97
N PRO A 234 -42.06 -24.07 16.98
CA PRO A 234 -42.88 -24.88 17.86
C PRO A 234 -44.09 -25.48 17.11
N PRO A 235 -44.67 -26.59 17.63
CA PRO A 235 -45.68 -27.38 16.95
C PRO A 235 -46.99 -26.63 16.66
#